data_AF-A0A2N0M2I9-F1
#
_entry.id   AF-A0A2N0M2I9-F1
#
_cell.length_a   1.000
_cell.length_b   1.000
_cell.length_c   1.000
_cell.angle_alpha   90.00
_cell.angle_beta   90.00
_cell.angle_gamma   90.00
#
_symmetry.space_group_name_H-M   'P 1'
#
loop_
_entity.id
_entity.type
_entity.pdbx_description
1 polymer ?
#
loop_
_entity_poly.entity_id
_entity_poly.type
_entity_poly.pdbx_seq_one_letter_code
_entity_poly.pdbx_strand_id
1 'polypeptide(L)' 'FRGDTAQGGNKPATLETGLRVNVPMFITPGTVIRVDTRTREYTERVS' A
#
# COMPACT_ATOMS: atom_id res chain seq x y z
N PHE A 1 -4.44 25.51 -8.88
CA PHE A 1 -3.89 24.96 -7.63
C PHE A 1 -4.12 23.46 -7.63
N ARG A 2 -3.06 22.67 -7.43
CA ARG A 2 -3.00 21.21 -7.61
C ARG A 2 -3.91 20.52 -6.58
N GLY A 3 -5.12 20.14 -7.01
CA GLY A 3 -6.10 19.41 -6.21
C GLY A 3 -5.95 17.89 -6.25
N ASP A 4 -4.78 17.37 -6.60
CA ASP A 4 -4.49 15.93 -6.55
C ASP A 4 -4.05 15.55 -5.12
N THR A 5 -4.87 15.91 -4.14
CA THR A 5 -4.74 15.33 -2.80
C THR A 5 -5.51 14.02 -2.85
N ALA A 6 -4.78 12.94 -3.12
CA ALA A 6 -5.25 11.57 -3.04
C ALA A 6 -6.28 11.46 -1.91
N GLN A 7 -7.55 11.25 -2.26
CA GLN A 7 -8.59 10.95 -1.29
C GLN A 7 -8.10 9.72 -0.54
N GLY A 8 -7.63 9.96 0.70
CA GLY A 8 -6.80 9.06 1.49
C GLY A 8 -7.57 7.86 1.99
N GLY A 9 -7.92 6.97 1.08
CA GLY A 9 -8.44 5.65 1.40
C GLY A 9 -7.32 4.63 1.39
N ASN A 10 -7.26 3.81 2.42
CA ASN A 10 -6.45 2.60 2.40
C ASN A 10 -7.35 1.46 1.92
N LYS A 11 -6.87 0.67 0.99
CA LYS A 11 -7.51 -0.59 0.59
C LYS A 11 -6.76 -1.77 1.20
N PRO A 12 -7.44 -2.82 1.64
CA PRO A 12 -6.77 -4.06 2.01
C PRO A 12 -6.17 -4.70 0.76
N ALA A 13 -4.87 -4.94 0.76
CA ALA A 13 -4.17 -5.73 -0.24
C ALA A 13 -3.67 -7.04 0.38
N THR A 14 -3.70 -8.09 -0.41
CA THR A 14 -3.09 -9.38 -0.05
C THR A 14 -1.77 -9.49 -0.79
N LEU A 15 -0.69 -9.66 -0.05
CA LEU A 15 0.64 -9.91 -0.63
C LEU A 15 0.71 -11.34 -1.17
N GLU A 16 1.70 -11.61 -2.01
CA GLU A 16 1.96 -12.96 -2.55
C GLU A 16 2.25 -13.98 -1.44
N THR A 17 2.68 -13.52 -0.28
CA THR A 17 2.90 -14.34 0.92
C THR A 17 1.60 -14.72 1.65
N GLY A 18 0.45 -14.18 1.23
CA GLY A 18 -0.84 -14.33 1.92
C GLY A 18 -1.09 -13.31 3.04
N LEU A 19 -0.15 -12.41 3.31
CA LEU A 19 -0.31 -11.37 4.33
C LEU A 19 -1.28 -10.28 3.85
N ARG A 20 -2.28 -9.95 4.67
CA ARG A 20 -3.21 -8.84 4.42
C ARG A 20 -2.70 -7.56 5.07
N VAL A 21 -2.50 -6.52 4.27
CA VAL A 21 -1.98 -5.22 4.69
C VAL A 21 -2.81 -4.09 4.09
N ASN A 22 -2.91 -2.97 4.80
CA ASN A 22 -3.61 -1.79 4.29
C ASN A 22 -2.66 -0.97 3.43
N VAL A 23 -2.93 -0.91 2.13
CA VAL A 23 -2.12 -0.14 1.16
C VAL A 23 -2.90 1.05 0.64
N PRO A 24 -2.22 2.13 0.23
CA PRO A 24 -2.88 3.24 -0.42
C PRO A 24 -3.62 2.82 -1.70
N MET A 25 -4.72 3.50 -2.02
CA MET A 25 -5.54 3.21 -3.21
C MET A 25 -4.75 3.25 -4.53
N PHE A 26 -3.69 4.06 -4.62
CA PHE A 26 -2.85 4.23 -5.81
C PHE A 26 -1.89 3.06 -6.09
N ILE A 27 -1.77 2.09 -5.18
CA ILE A 27 -0.91 0.91 -5.39
C ILE A 27 -1.63 -0.08 -6.33
N THR A 28 -0.95 -0.51 -7.39
CA THR A 28 -1.46 -1.49 -8.36
C THR A 28 -0.85 -2.88 -8.12
N PRO A 29 -1.55 -3.98 -8.47
CA PRO A 29 -0.97 -5.32 -8.44
C PRO A 29 0.27 -5.39 -9.34
N GLY A 30 1.34 -6.02 -8.85
CA GLY A 30 2.66 -6.03 -9.49
C GLY A 30 3.61 -4.91 -9.04
N THR A 31 3.15 -3.96 -8.22
CA THR A 31 4.02 -2.97 -7.59
C THR A 31 4.75 -3.59 -6.39
N VAL A 32 6.07 -3.39 -6.31
CA VAL A 32 6.84 -3.80 -5.14
C VAL A 32 6.67 -2.75 -4.03
N ILE A 33 6.15 -3.21 -2.90
CA ILE A 33 5.94 -2.37 -1.71
C ILE A 33 6.72 -2.95 -0.54
N ARG A 34 7.26 -2.08 0.31
CA ARG A 34 7.87 -2.46 1.58
C ARG A 34 6.80 -2.40 2.66
N VAL A 35 6.67 -3.52 3.36
CA VAL A 35 5.74 -3.69 4.48
C VAL A 35 6.53 -4.05 5.72
N ASP A 36 6.08 -3.56 6.87
CA ASP A 36 6.61 -3.99 8.15
C ASP A 36 5.91 -5.31 8.54
N THR A 37 6.67 -6.39 8.67
CA THR A 37 6.10 -7.71 9.01
C THR A 37 5.76 -7.87 10.49
N ARG A 38 6.23 -6.96 11.35
CA ARG A 38 5.94 -6.96 12.79
C ARG A 38 4.60 -6.29 13.07
N THR A 39 4.32 -5.15 12.42
CA THR A 39 3.05 -4.43 12.57
C THR A 39 2.03 -4.73 11.46
N ARG A 40 2.46 -5.36 10.35
CA ARG A 40 1.67 -5.63 9.14
C ARG A 40 1.18 -4.36 8.46
N GLU A 41 1.96 -3.29 8.58
CA GLU A 41 1.66 -2.01 7.98
C GLU A 41 2.49 -1.78 6.72
N TYR A 42 1.90 -1.05 5.79
CA TYR A 42 2.61 -0.54 4.64
C TYR A 42 3.59 0.55 5.09
N THR A 43 4.86 0.44 4.71
CA THR A 43 5.88 1.45 5.04
C THR A 43 6.09 2.40 3.87
N GLU A 44 6.49 1.86 2.73
CA GLU A 44 6.94 2.68 1.59
C GLU A 44 6.78 1.91 0.28
N ARG A 45 6.66 2.66 -0.83
CA ARG A 45 6.74 2.08 -2.18
C ARG A 45 8.21 2.05 -2.57
N VAL A 46 8.71 0.88 -2.91
CA VAL A 46 10.05 0.76 -3.52
C VAL A 46 9.86 1.13 -4.98
N SER A 47 10.22 2.36 -5.35
CA SER A 47 10.16 2.85 -6.74
C SER A 47 11.48 2.66 -7.45
#